data_AF-A0A9E6BG02-F1
#
_entry.id   AF-A0A9E6BG02-F1
#
_cell.length_a   1.000
_cell.length_b   1.000
_cell.length_c   1.000
_cell.angle_alpha   90.00
_cell.angle_beta   90.00
_cell.angle_gamma   90.00
#
_symmetry.space_group_name_H-M   'P 1'
#
loop_
_entity.id
_entity.type
_entity.pdbx_description
1 polymer ?
#
loop_
_entity_poly.entity_id
_entity_poly.type
_entity_poly.pdbx_seq_one_letter_code
_entity_poly.pdbx_strand_id
1 'polypeptide(L)'
;MGTIKTDTKVMALDQAIRRYVTHADHITIGGFTLSRNPMAAIHEIIRQGICELHIYIHSNGQGFDELVGAGCISKAEIAYSGNGRFAPTCFCFKRQVINNKIMVEDYTNFQMALRFLAGAMGVPFLPTTSCLGTDIINKWGFDIETRKNNSRLSSKKLVVMDNPFSKKTAPEKIVLVPAINPDVTIIHAQRADTTGTTRINGLTFSDIEQAKASKSVIVTCDELLNPGLLNHDPGNNQLPSFCVDAVVHIPFGAYPTACYGLYDYDAQFLDLYRSIASSQERFNLYIKDFILGTKDHAEFIEKACGNRLEQIKADPETGYSDRIKRN
;
A
#
# COMPACT_ATOMS: atom_id res chain seq x y z
N MET A 1 -5.57 41.41 4.34
CA MET A 1 -5.42 39.98 3.96
C MET A 1 -5.24 39.20 5.24
N GLY A 2 -6.25 38.44 5.66
CA GLY A 2 -6.15 37.62 6.87
C GLY A 2 -5.10 36.53 6.66
N THR A 3 -4.13 36.43 7.56
CA THR A 3 -3.24 35.29 7.68
C THR A 3 -4.09 34.05 7.94
N ILE A 4 -4.37 33.27 6.89
CA ILE A 4 -4.86 31.91 7.05
C ILE A 4 -3.71 31.17 7.74
N LYS A 5 -3.81 30.97 9.05
CA LYS A 5 -3.04 29.93 9.73
C LYS A 5 -3.50 28.61 9.12
N THR A 6 -2.81 28.12 8.11
CA THR A 6 -2.95 26.73 7.69
C THR A 6 -2.24 25.91 8.75
N ASP A 7 -3.01 25.26 9.63
CA ASP A 7 -2.46 24.32 10.60
C ASP A 7 -1.64 23.27 9.84
N THR A 8 -0.36 23.15 10.20
CA THR A 8 0.54 22.19 9.60
C THR A 8 0.09 20.77 9.93
N LYS A 9 0.11 19.90 8.92
CA LYS A 9 -0.13 18.45 9.08
C LYS A 9 1.18 17.69 9.21
N VAL A 10 2.31 18.39 9.25
CA VAL A 10 3.63 17.80 9.37
C VAL A 10 3.84 17.25 10.77
N MET A 11 4.23 15.98 10.86
CA MET A 11 4.58 15.34 12.11
C MET A 11 5.67 14.29 11.92
N ALA A 12 6.29 13.86 13.02
CA ALA A 12 7.26 12.77 13.00
C ALA A 12 6.58 11.43 12.65
N LEU A 13 7.33 10.51 12.04
CA LEU A 13 6.78 9.23 11.57
C LEU A 13 6.16 8.41 12.71
N ASP A 14 6.86 8.30 13.83
CA ASP A 14 6.42 7.56 15.02
C ASP A 14 5.09 8.12 15.55
N GLN A 15 4.96 9.45 15.56
CA GLN A 15 3.74 10.15 15.97
C GLN A 15 2.59 9.92 15.00
N ALA A 16 2.84 9.96 13.68
CA ALA A 16 1.82 9.69 12.67
C ALA A 16 1.28 8.26 12.81
N ILE A 17 2.16 7.26 12.89
CA ILE A 17 1.76 5.86 13.02
C ILE A 17 1.02 5.65 14.33
N ARG A 18 1.54 6.14 15.46
CA ARG A 18 0.89 5.99 16.77
C ARG A 18 -0.49 6.64 16.82
N ARG A 19 -0.66 7.77 16.14
CA ARG A 19 -1.90 8.54 16.17
C ARG A 19 -3.00 7.92 15.31
N TYR A 20 -2.64 7.43 14.13
CA TYR A 20 -3.63 7.04 13.13
C TYR A 20 -3.77 5.53 12.97
N VAL A 21 -2.72 4.74 13.24
CA VAL A 21 -2.75 3.27 13.08
C VAL A 21 -2.83 2.59 14.44
N THR A 22 -3.84 1.75 14.62
CA THR A 22 -4.10 1.00 15.84
C THR A 22 -4.30 -0.49 15.54
N HIS A 23 -4.26 -1.32 16.59
CA HIS A 23 -4.48 -2.76 16.45
C HIS A 23 -5.86 -3.05 15.84
N ALA A 24 -5.92 -4.06 14.98
CA ALA A 24 -7.13 -4.50 14.27
C ALA A 24 -7.76 -3.45 13.33
N ASP A 25 -7.05 -2.38 12.99
CA ASP A 25 -7.48 -1.46 11.96
C ASP A 25 -7.56 -2.13 10.59
N HIS A 26 -8.50 -1.62 9.80
CA HIS A 26 -8.62 -1.88 8.39
C HIS A 26 -7.69 -0.91 7.66
N ILE A 27 -6.60 -1.40 7.09
CA ILE A 27 -5.59 -0.54 6.46
C ILE A 27 -5.39 -0.86 5.00
N THR A 28 -4.79 0.08 4.28
CA THR A 28 -4.20 -0.19 2.97
C THR A 28 -2.89 0.60 2.82
N ILE A 29 -1.99 0.05 2.02
CA ILE A 29 -0.71 0.68 1.70
C ILE A 29 -0.65 0.91 0.19
N GLY A 30 -0.20 2.10 -0.19
CA GLY A 30 -0.03 2.51 -1.58
C GLY A 30 1.15 1.85 -2.27
N GLY A 31 1.41 2.32 -3.49
CA GLY A 31 2.44 1.77 -4.35
C GLY A 31 1.98 0.50 -5.07
N PHE A 32 2.90 -0.08 -5.84
CA PHE A 32 2.62 -1.24 -6.69
C PHE A 32 3.86 -2.12 -6.79
N THR A 33 3.79 -3.35 -6.28
CA THR A 33 4.91 -4.32 -6.27
C THR A 33 6.20 -3.69 -5.72
N LEU A 34 7.16 -3.36 -6.58
CA LEU A 34 8.46 -2.75 -6.27
C LEU A 34 8.49 -1.22 -6.45
N SER A 35 7.34 -0.57 -6.54
CA SER A 35 7.26 0.88 -6.70
C SER A 35 6.52 1.50 -5.53
N ARG A 36 7.15 2.49 -4.90
CA ARG A 36 6.54 3.48 -3.99
C ARG A 36 5.78 2.87 -2.82
N ASN A 37 6.21 1.70 -2.33
CA ASN A 37 5.68 1.14 -1.09
C ASN A 37 6.12 2.08 0.05
N PRO A 38 5.26 2.40 1.04
CA PRO A 38 5.62 3.29 2.15
C PRO A 38 6.47 2.56 3.21
N MET A 39 7.67 2.09 2.82
CA MET A 39 8.51 1.19 3.60
C MET A 39 8.88 1.74 4.97
N ALA A 40 9.19 3.04 5.08
CA ALA A 40 9.46 3.66 6.36
C ALA A 40 8.28 3.48 7.35
N ALA A 41 7.06 3.71 6.90
CA ALA A 41 5.86 3.53 7.71
C ALA A 41 5.60 2.06 8.08
N ILE A 42 5.90 1.13 7.16
CA ILE A 42 5.82 -0.31 7.43
C ILE A 42 6.77 -0.71 8.56
N HIS A 43 8.02 -0.27 8.50
CA HIS A 43 8.99 -0.52 9.56
C HIS A 43 8.52 0.05 10.91
N GLU A 44 7.94 1.26 10.91
CA GLU A 44 7.42 1.89 12.12
C GLU A 44 6.21 1.14 12.71
N ILE A 45 5.29 0.64 11.87
CA ILE A 45 4.19 -0.24 12.32
C ILE A 45 4.75 -1.48 13.04
N ILE A 46 5.78 -2.10 12.47
CA ILE A 46 6.45 -3.27 13.06
C ILE A 46 7.13 -2.90 14.39
N ARG A 47 7.83 -1.76 14.45
CA ARG A 47 8.48 -1.27 15.69
C ARG A 47 7.50 -1.03 16.82
N GLN A 48 6.35 -0.46 16.50
CA GLN A 48 5.30 -0.19 17.49
C GLN A 48 4.52 -1.45 17.89
N GLY A 49 4.84 -2.60 17.28
CA GLY A 49 4.19 -3.88 17.59
C GLY A 49 2.72 -3.92 17.20
N ILE A 50 2.29 -3.05 16.28
CA ILE A 50 0.90 -2.99 15.83
C ILE A 50 0.58 -4.28 15.07
N CYS A 51 -0.53 -4.91 15.43
CA CYS A 51 -0.90 -6.23 14.93
C CYS A 51 -2.41 -6.41 14.79
N GLU A 52 -2.82 -7.62 14.39
CA GLU A 52 -4.19 -7.99 14.07
C GLU A 52 -4.83 -7.22 12.92
N LEU A 53 -4.01 -6.50 12.13
CA LEU A 53 -4.46 -5.63 11.05
C LEU A 53 -5.20 -6.43 9.97
N HIS A 54 -6.24 -5.81 9.41
CA HIS A 54 -6.92 -6.27 8.21
C HIS A 54 -6.49 -5.40 7.04
N ILE A 55 -5.76 -5.97 6.08
CA ILE A 55 -5.18 -5.21 4.98
C ILE A 55 -5.89 -5.45 3.65
N TYR A 56 -6.13 -4.36 2.91
CA TYR A 56 -6.64 -4.39 1.55
C TYR A 56 -5.49 -4.11 0.58
N ILE A 57 -5.23 -5.00 -0.37
CA ILE A 57 -4.11 -4.87 -1.31
C ILE A 57 -4.61 -4.96 -2.74
N HIS A 58 -4.49 -3.86 -3.49
CA HIS A 58 -4.64 -3.90 -4.95
C HIS A 58 -3.52 -4.74 -5.56
N SER A 59 -2.29 -4.26 -5.49
CA SER A 59 -1.11 -5.06 -5.79
C SER A 59 0.05 -4.51 -4.98
N ASN A 60 0.67 -5.34 -4.16
CA ASN A 60 1.81 -4.92 -3.37
C ASN A 60 2.87 -6.02 -3.35
N GLY A 61 3.99 -5.76 -2.71
CA GLY A 61 5.15 -6.62 -2.76
C GLY A 61 5.87 -6.61 -1.43
N GLN A 62 7.01 -5.92 -1.39
CA GLN A 62 7.91 -5.89 -0.25
C GLN A 62 7.20 -5.47 1.04
N GLY A 63 6.45 -4.37 1.00
CA GLY A 63 5.82 -3.82 2.20
C GLY A 63 4.79 -4.76 2.82
N PHE A 64 3.95 -5.37 1.99
CA PHE A 64 2.98 -6.36 2.45
C PHE A 64 3.67 -7.64 2.98
N ASP A 65 4.72 -8.13 2.31
CA ASP A 65 5.42 -9.34 2.76
C ASP A 65 6.09 -9.17 4.12
N GLU A 66 6.67 -8.00 4.39
CA GLU A 66 7.27 -7.69 5.68
C GLU A 66 6.23 -7.60 6.80
N LEU A 67 5.12 -6.92 6.58
CA LEU A 67 4.01 -6.86 7.56
C LEU A 67 3.47 -8.26 7.89
N VAL A 68 3.30 -9.12 6.88
CA VAL A 68 2.83 -10.50 7.10
C VAL A 68 3.89 -11.31 7.84
N GLY A 69 5.15 -11.21 7.44
CA GLY A 69 6.24 -11.96 8.08
C GLY A 69 6.45 -11.57 9.54
N ALA A 70 6.23 -10.30 9.89
CA ALA A 70 6.32 -9.77 11.24
C ALA A 70 5.09 -10.09 12.12
N GLY A 71 4.05 -10.70 11.55
CA GLY A 71 2.82 -11.04 12.28
C GLY A 71 1.88 -9.85 12.50
N CYS A 72 2.04 -8.76 11.76
CA CYS A 72 1.17 -7.58 11.88
C CYS A 72 -0.23 -7.82 11.27
N ILE A 73 -0.34 -8.70 10.28
CA ILE A 73 -1.56 -8.93 9.50
C ILE A 73 -2.30 -10.19 9.97
N SER A 74 -3.59 -10.08 10.26
CA SER A 74 -4.49 -11.22 10.53
C SER A 74 -5.35 -11.61 9.34
N LYS A 75 -5.74 -10.62 8.51
CA LYS A 75 -6.64 -10.79 7.36
C LYS A 75 -6.14 -9.99 6.17
N ALA A 76 -6.27 -10.53 4.97
CA ALA A 76 -5.97 -9.82 3.73
C ALA A 76 -7.07 -10.01 2.68
N GLU A 77 -7.60 -8.92 2.13
CA GLU A 77 -8.35 -8.96 0.87
C GLU A 77 -7.41 -8.46 -0.24
N ILE A 78 -7.08 -9.32 -1.20
CA ILE A 78 -5.94 -9.09 -2.09
C ILE A 78 -6.21 -9.52 -3.52
N ALA A 79 -5.56 -8.84 -4.48
CA ALA A 79 -5.48 -9.32 -5.86
C ALA A 79 -4.09 -9.82 -6.29
N TYR A 80 -3.00 -9.23 -5.81
CA TYR A 80 -1.66 -9.72 -6.12
C TYR A 80 -0.62 -9.36 -5.04
N SER A 81 0.28 -10.30 -4.78
CA SER A 81 1.43 -10.16 -3.86
C SER A 81 2.71 -10.68 -4.50
N GLY A 82 3.61 -9.79 -4.91
CA GLY A 82 4.88 -10.17 -5.51
C GLY A 82 5.80 -9.00 -5.86
N ASN A 83 7.09 -9.33 -6.01
CA ASN A 83 8.20 -8.42 -6.32
C ASN A 83 8.89 -8.82 -7.63
N GLY A 84 8.13 -9.23 -8.65
CA GLY A 84 8.68 -9.66 -9.94
C GLY A 84 9.74 -10.76 -9.78
N ARG A 85 10.95 -10.54 -10.33
CA ARG A 85 12.05 -11.53 -10.29
C ARG A 85 12.57 -11.86 -8.88
N PHE A 86 12.39 -10.96 -7.92
CA PHE A 86 12.91 -11.14 -6.56
C PHE A 86 12.00 -12.04 -5.72
N ALA A 87 10.68 -11.96 -5.96
CA ALA A 87 9.71 -12.86 -5.36
C ALA A 87 8.47 -12.93 -6.27
N PRO A 88 8.35 -13.95 -7.15
CA PRO A 88 7.16 -14.11 -8.00
C PRO A 88 5.87 -14.20 -7.18
N THR A 89 6.00 -14.77 -5.98
CA THR A 89 5.05 -14.66 -4.88
C THR A 89 5.84 -14.33 -3.62
N CYS A 90 5.36 -13.36 -2.85
CA CYS A 90 5.94 -12.97 -1.57
C CYS A 90 6.09 -14.17 -0.60
N PHE A 91 7.27 -14.33 0.00
CA PHE A 91 7.66 -15.57 0.68
C PHE A 91 7.01 -15.71 2.05
N CYS A 92 6.99 -14.64 2.84
CA CYS A 92 6.34 -14.62 4.13
C CYS A 92 4.83 -14.77 3.96
N PHE A 93 4.24 -14.04 3.02
CA PHE A 93 2.83 -14.19 2.65
C PHE A 93 2.47 -15.63 2.34
N LYS A 94 3.14 -16.25 1.34
CA LYS A 94 2.91 -17.65 0.97
C LYS A 94 3.02 -18.59 2.16
N ARG A 95 4.06 -18.43 2.99
CA ARG A 95 4.30 -19.26 4.17
C ARG A 95 3.16 -19.14 5.19
N GLN A 96 2.71 -17.92 5.48
CA GLN A 96 1.64 -17.71 6.46
C GLN A 96 0.27 -18.19 5.96
N VAL A 97 0.00 -18.11 4.64
CA VAL A 97 -1.20 -18.72 4.05
C VAL A 97 -1.18 -20.24 4.20
N ILE A 98 -0.07 -20.90 3.81
CA ILE A 98 0.07 -22.36 3.90
C ILE A 98 -0.07 -22.85 5.35
N ASN A 99 0.43 -22.08 6.30
CA ASN A 99 0.37 -22.40 7.73
C ASN A 99 -0.94 -21.98 8.40
N ASN A 100 -1.95 -21.50 7.64
CA ASN A 100 -3.24 -21.01 8.14
C ASN A 100 -3.09 -19.94 9.25
N LYS A 101 -2.09 -19.06 9.12
CA LYS A 101 -1.84 -17.98 10.08
C LYS A 101 -2.49 -16.66 9.70
N ILE A 102 -2.88 -16.52 8.44
CA ILE A 102 -3.65 -15.38 7.94
C ILE A 102 -4.86 -15.88 7.16
N MET A 103 -5.99 -15.17 7.28
CA MET A 103 -7.13 -15.39 6.40
C MET A 103 -6.95 -14.54 5.14
N VAL A 104 -7.22 -15.10 3.97
CA VAL A 104 -7.07 -14.39 2.69
C VAL A 104 -8.35 -14.48 1.89
N GLU A 105 -8.80 -13.38 1.31
CA GLU A 105 -9.90 -13.33 0.35
C GLU A 105 -9.41 -12.79 -1.00
N ASP A 106 -9.49 -13.62 -2.03
CA ASP A 106 -9.00 -13.28 -3.36
C ASP A 106 -10.02 -12.47 -4.17
N TYR A 107 -9.55 -11.40 -4.80
CA TYR A 107 -10.27 -10.65 -5.84
C TYR A 107 -9.39 -10.52 -7.07
N THR A 108 -9.97 -10.27 -8.24
CA THR A 108 -9.17 -9.83 -9.39
C THR A 108 -8.59 -8.43 -9.15
N ASN A 109 -7.48 -8.09 -9.81
CA ASN A 109 -6.90 -6.75 -9.73
C ASN A 109 -7.94 -5.66 -10.04
N PHE A 110 -8.73 -5.85 -11.11
CA PHE A 110 -9.76 -4.89 -11.47
C PHE A 110 -10.90 -4.81 -10.45
N GLN A 111 -11.27 -5.91 -9.79
CA GLN A 111 -12.22 -5.85 -8.69
C GLN A 111 -11.67 -5.03 -7.53
N MET A 112 -10.41 -5.22 -7.11
CA MET A 112 -9.82 -4.39 -6.06
C MET A 112 -9.82 -2.90 -6.42
N ALA A 113 -9.46 -2.55 -7.67
CA ALA A 113 -9.52 -1.17 -8.14
C ALA A 113 -10.94 -0.59 -8.05
N LEU A 114 -11.95 -1.33 -8.52
CA LEU A 114 -13.35 -0.92 -8.42
C LEU A 114 -13.84 -0.81 -6.98
N ARG A 115 -13.38 -1.66 -6.07
CA ARG A 115 -13.77 -1.60 -4.66
C ARG A 115 -13.22 -0.36 -3.96
N PHE A 116 -11.96 0.02 -4.23
CA PHE A 116 -11.41 1.29 -3.76
C PHE A 116 -12.11 2.48 -4.42
N LEU A 117 -12.37 2.43 -5.73
CA LEU A 117 -13.09 3.49 -6.43
C LEU A 117 -14.50 3.68 -5.86
N ALA A 118 -15.21 2.60 -5.54
CA ALA A 118 -16.52 2.66 -4.90
C ALA A 118 -16.46 3.41 -3.56
N GLY A 119 -15.45 3.10 -2.73
CA GLY A 119 -15.19 3.81 -1.47
C GLY A 119 -14.89 5.30 -1.70
N ALA A 120 -14.00 5.62 -2.65
CA ALA A 120 -13.65 6.99 -3.01
C ALA A 120 -14.83 7.82 -3.54
N MET A 121 -15.79 7.18 -4.21
CA MET A 121 -17.03 7.81 -4.68
C MET A 121 -18.10 7.92 -3.59
N GLY A 122 -17.95 7.22 -2.47
CA GLY A 122 -18.98 7.10 -1.44
C GLY A 122 -20.19 6.25 -1.86
N VAL A 123 -20.04 5.35 -2.84
CA VAL A 123 -21.11 4.43 -3.28
C VAL A 123 -20.92 3.05 -2.66
N PRO A 124 -21.99 2.30 -2.38
CA PRO A 124 -21.88 1.03 -1.63
C PRO A 124 -21.19 -0.10 -2.41
N PHE A 125 -21.24 -0.07 -3.74
CA PHE A 125 -20.67 -1.09 -4.62
C PHE A 125 -20.48 -0.55 -6.04
N LEU A 126 -19.66 -1.24 -6.83
CA LEU A 126 -19.56 -1.03 -8.28
C LEU A 126 -19.76 -2.34 -9.06
N PRO A 127 -20.36 -2.30 -10.25
CA PRO A 127 -20.55 -3.47 -11.11
C PRO A 127 -19.32 -3.78 -11.97
N THR A 128 -19.13 -5.06 -12.33
CA THR A 128 -18.10 -5.52 -13.26
C THR A 128 -18.49 -6.85 -13.91
N THR A 129 -17.90 -7.19 -15.05
CA THR A 129 -17.92 -8.54 -15.62
C THR A 129 -16.65 -9.32 -15.31
N SER A 130 -15.64 -8.67 -14.72
CA SER A 130 -14.41 -9.32 -14.27
C SER A 130 -14.73 -10.48 -13.34
N CYS A 131 -13.97 -11.57 -13.48
CA CYS A 131 -14.06 -12.84 -12.74
C CYS A 131 -15.24 -13.77 -13.08
N LEU A 132 -16.20 -13.38 -13.92
CA LEU A 132 -17.20 -14.32 -14.44
C LEU A 132 -16.51 -15.50 -15.14
N GLY A 133 -16.96 -16.72 -14.84
CA GLY A 133 -16.35 -17.96 -15.34
C GLY A 133 -15.09 -18.42 -14.60
N THR A 134 -14.70 -17.74 -13.51
CA THR A 134 -13.55 -18.13 -12.68
C THR A 134 -13.99 -18.57 -11.28
N ASP A 135 -13.10 -19.26 -10.57
CA ASP A 135 -13.34 -19.70 -9.20
C ASP A 135 -13.44 -18.55 -8.19
N ILE A 136 -13.05 -17.32 -8.53
CA ILE A 136 -13.18 -16.15 -7.63
C ILE A 136 -14.65 -15.92 -7.23
N ILE A 137 -15.60 -16.30 -8.09
CA ILE A 137 -17.04 -16.25 -7.80
C ILE A 137 -17.43 -17.24 -6.69
N ASN A 138 -16.86 -18.44 -6.74
CA ASN A 138 -17.33 -19.61 -5.97
C ASN A 138 -16.45 -19.93 -4.76
N LYS A 139 -15.20 -19.48 -4.75
CA LYS A 139 -14.21 -19.72 -3.68
C LYS A 139 -14.08 -18.45 -2.84
N TRP A 140 -14.59 -18.53 -1.62
CA TRP A 140 -14.57 -17.45 -0.66
C TRP A 140 -13.65 -17.84 0.48
N GLY A 141 -12.60 -17.07 0.69
CA GLY A 141 -11.68 -17.29 1.80
C GLY A 141 -12.23 -16.75 3.13
N PHE A 142 -13.10 -15.73 3.08
CA PHE A 142 -13.94 -15.37 4.22
C PHE A 142 -15.34 -15.95 3.98
N ASP A 143 -15.63 -17.05 4.67
CA ASP A 143 -16.92 -17.72 4.55
C ASP A 143 -18.08 -16.85 5.08
N ILE A 144 -19.30 -17.32 4.83
CA ILE A 144 -20.52 -16.56 5.16
C ILE A 144 -20.61 -16.30 6.68
N GLU A 145 -20.21 -17.26 7.50
CA GLU A 145 -20.25 -17.13 8.97
C GLU A 145 -19.20 -16.12 9.46
N THR A 146 -17.98 -16.15 8.93
CA THR A 146 -16.93 -15.15 9.19
C THR A 146 -17.43 -13.75 8.87
N ARG A 147 -18.09 -13.57 7.72
CA ARG A 147 -18.64 -12.29 7.29
C ARG A 147 -19.81 -11.82 8.17
N LYS A 148 -20.71 -12.72 8.58
CA LYS A 148 -21.81 -12.39 9.50
C LYS A 148 -21.30 -11.99 10.89
N ASN A 149 -20.27 -12.67 11.39
CA ASN A 149 -19.73 -12.44 12.74
C ASN A 149 -18.77 -11.25 12.81
N ASN A 150 -18.48 -10.59 11.69
CA ASN A 150 -17.64 -9.41 11.64
C ASN A 150 -18.39 -8.24 11.00
N SER A 151 -18.88 -7.33 11.84
CA SER A 151 -19.62 -6.13 11.41
C SER A 151 -18.82 -5.17 10.52
N ARG A 152 -17.49 -5.33 10.48
CA ARG A 152 -16.59 -4.54 9.63
C ARG A 152 -16.39 -5.15 8.23
N LEU A 153 -16.92 -6.35 7.97
CA LEU A 153 -16.92 -6.99 6.66
C LEU A 153 -18.25 -6.79 5.94
N SER A 154 -18.21 -6.76 4.61
CA SER A 154 -19.42 -6.90 3.81
C SER A 154 -20.02 -8.29 4.03
N SER A 155 -21.36 -8.35 4.13
CA SER A 155 -22.11 -9.59 4.35
C SER A 155 -21.90 -10.65 3.26
N LYS A 156 -21.49 -10.23 2.07
CA LYS A 156 -21.09 -11.08 0.94
C LYS A 156 -19.79 -10.57 0.34
N LYS A 157 -18.98 -11.49 -0.21
CA LYS A 157 -17.80 -11.16 -1.02
C LYS A 157 -18.19 -10.39 -2.29
N LEU A 158 -19.21 -10.90 -2.97
CA LEU A 158 -19.75 -10.35 -4.22
C LEU A 158 -21.18 -10.83 -4.44
N VAL A 159 -21.88 -10.21 -5.39
CA VAL A 159 -23.21 -10.66 -5.84
C VAL A 159 -23.21 -10.78 -7.36
N VAL A 160 -23.58 -11.94 -7.88
CA VAL A 160 -23.86 -12.12 -9.31
C VAL A 160 -25.33 -11.87 -9.55
N MET A 161 -25.67 -11.02 -10.52
CA MET A 161 -27.05 -10.74 -10.91
C MET A 161 -27.18 -10.51 -12.41
N ASP A 162 -28.42 -10.46 -12.91
CA ASP A 162 -28.70 -10.03 -14.28
C ASP A 162 -28.55 -8.51 -14.40
N ASN A 163 -27.96 -8.06 -15.51
CA ASN A 163 -27.88 -6.65 -15.87
C ASN A 163 -29.31 -6.13 -16.13
N PRO A 164 -29.85 -5.26 -15.26
CA PRO A 164 -31.22 -4.78 -15.38
C PRO A 164 -31.42 -3.86 -16.59
N PHE A 165 -30.34 -3.44 -17.25
CA PHE A 165 -30.38 -2.57 -18.43
C PHE A 165 -30.17 -3.33 -19.76
N SER A 166 -29.97 -4.64 -19.72
CA SER A 166 -29.77 -5.44 -20.93
C SER A 166 -31.05 -5.47 -21.77
N LYS A 167 -30.91 -5.19 -23.07
CA LYS A 167 -31.98 -5.39 -24.08
C LYS A 167 -31.89 -6.77 -24.76
N LYS A 168 -30.90 -7.58 -24.39
CA LYS A 168 -30.68 -8.90 -24.99
C LYS A 168 -31.73 -9.88 -24.46
N THR A 169 -32.15 -10.82 -25.31
CA THR A 169 -33.07 -11.90 -24.94
C THR A 169 -32.43 -12.92 -24.00
N ALA A 170 -31.10 -13.11 -24.12
CA ALA A 170 -30.33 -13.92 -23.19
C ALA A 170 -29.89 -13.08 -21.97
N PRO A 171 -29.92 -13.64 -20.73
CA PRO A 171 -29.48 -12.94 -19.54
C PRO A 171 -28.01 -12.53 -19.62
N GLU A 172 -27.73 -11.24 -19.40
CA GLU A 172 -26.37 -10.71 -19.32
C GLU A 172 -25.98 -10.60 -17.84
N LYS A 173 -25.10 -11.48 -17.37
CA LYS A 173 -24.66 -11.49 -15.97
C LYS A 173 -23.64 -10.40 -15.68
N ILE A 174 -23.76 -9.79 -14.51
CA ILE A 174 -22.80 -8.86 -13.91
C ILE A 174 -22.49 -9.26 -12.47
N VAL A 175 -21.37 -8.76 -11.96
CA VAL A 175 -20.89 -8.98 -10.59
C VAL A 175 -20.86 -7.63 -9.89
N LEU A 176 -21.49 -7.53 -8.73
CA LEU A 176 -21.36 -6.37 -7.83
C LEU A 176 -20.28 -6.67 -6.79
N VAL A 177 -19.33 -5.75 -6.63
CA VAL A 177 -18.30 -5.82 -5.59
C VAL A 177 -18.46 -4.69 -4.57
N PRO A 178 -18.40 -4.98 -3.26
CA PRO A 178 -18.65 -4.00 -2.21
C PRO A 178 -17.48 -3.04 -2.04
N ALA A 179 -17.78 -1.79 -1.71
CA ALA A 179 -16.77 -0.77 -1.44
C ALA A 179 -15.80 -1.17 -0.31
N ILE A 180 -14.56 -0.71 -0.43
CA ILE A 180 -13.56 -0.75 0.65
C ILE A 180 -13.49 0.65 1.26
N ASN A 181 -13.56 0.74 2.59
CA ASN A 181 -13.38 1.98 3.33
C ASN A 181 -12.37 1.74 4.46
N PRO A 182 -11.06 1.89 4.22
CA PRO A 182 -10.04 1.68 5.24
C PRO A 182 -10.18 2.70 6.38
N ASP A 183 -9.74 2.35 7.58
CA ASP A 183 -9.50 3.34 8.63
C ASP A 183 -8.29 4.19 8.27
N VAL A 184 -7.23 3.55 7.76
CA VAL A 184 -5.99 4.24 7.40
C VAL A 184 -5.48 3.82 6.04
N THR A 185 -5.11 4.80 5.24
CA THR A 185 -4.33 4.62 4.03
C THR A 185 -2.98 5.28 4.21
N ILE A 186 -1.92 4.55 3.91
CA ILE A 186 -0.56 5.06 3.97
C ILE A 186 0.01 5.01 2.56
N ILE A 187 0.46 6.15 2.05
CA ILE A 187 1.10 6.25 0.74
C ILE A 187 2.47 6.91 0.86
N HIS A 188 3.31 6.66 -0.14
CA HIS A 188 4.54 7.41 -0.34
C HIS A 188 4.41 8.25 -1.61
N ALA A 189 4.97 9.45 -1.60
CA ALA A 189 4.94 10.38 -2.73
C ALA A 189 6.29 11.08 -2.87
N GLN A 190 6.62 11.54 -4.07
CA GLN A 190 7.82 12.34 -4.29
C GLN A 190 7.72 13.64 -3.48
N ARG A 191 6.57 14.31 -3.51
CA ARG A 191 6.38 15.64 -2.93
C ARG A 191 5.08 15.75 -2.18
N ALA A 192 5.12 16.43 -1.03
CA ALA A 192 3.94 16.95 -0.37
C ALA A 192 4.23 18.34 0.21
N ASP A 193 3.20 19.17 0.37
CA ASP A 193 3.32 20.40 1.15
C ASP A 193 2.87 20.21 2.60
N THR A 194 3.21 21.18 3.46
CA THR A 194 2.86 21.10 4.89
C THR A 194 1.34 21.06 5.19
N THR A 195 0.49 21.34 4.21
CA THR A 195 -0.98 21.29 4.34
C THR A 195 -1.55 19.93 3.93
N GLY A 196 -0.77 19.10 3.24
CA GLY A 196 -1.17 17.79 2.74
C GLY A 196 -1.41 17.73 1.22
N THR A 197 -1.27 18.83 0.48
CA THR A 197 -1.33 18.74 -0.99
C THR A 197 -0.18 17.84 -1.44
N THR A 198 -0.51 16.78 -2.17
CA THR A 198 0.44 15.71 -2.51
C THR A 198 0.57 15.56 -4.00
N ARG A 199 1.82 15.47 -4.46
CA ARG A 199 2.19 15.27 -5.85
C ARG A 199 2.92 13.94 -6.00
N ILE A 200 2.31 13.09 -6.82
CA ILE A 200 2.81 11.80 -7.23
C ILE A 200 3.18 11.91 -8.71
N ASN A 201 4.46 11.78 -9.01
CA ASN A 201 4.95 11.73 -10.39
C ASN A 201 4.89 10.29 -10.92
N GLY A 202 4.57 10.16 -12.21
CA GLY A 202 4.44 8.87 -12.88
C GLY A 202 3.10 8.19 -12.59
N LEU A 203 3.09 6.85 -12.59
CA LEU A 203 1.87 6.07 -12.37
C LEU A 203 1.40 6.19 -10.92
N THR A 204 0.13 6.54 -10.74
CA THR A 204 -0.49 6.63 -9.40
C THR A 204 -0.98 5.29 -8.88
N PHE A 205 -1.13 4.29 -9.75
CA PHE A 205 -1.74 3.00 -9.42
C PHE A 205 -3.13 3.20 -8.81
N SER A 206 -3.40 2.64 -7.62
CA SER A 206 -4.65 2.84 -6.87
C SER A 206 -4.51 3.78 -5.69
N ASP A 207 -3.36 4.45 -5.52
CA ASP A 207 -3.06 5.27 -4.34
C ASP A 207 -4.12 6.37 -4.11
N ILE A 208 -4.69 6.92 -5.19
CA ILE A 208 -5.65 8.02 -5.11
C ILE A 208 -7.01 7.53 -4.63
N GLU A 209 -7.49 6.43 -5.18
CA GLU A 209 -8.72 5.77 -4.76
C GLU A 209 -8.59 5.22 -3.35
N GLN A 210 -7.45 4.61 -3.01
CA GLN A 210 -7.13 4.14 -1.66
C GLN A 210 -7.23 5.30 -0.65
N ALA A 211 -6.54 6.42 -0.93
CA ALA A 211 -6.53 7.57 -0.04
C ALA A 211 -7.93 8.18 0.13
N LYS A 212 -8.66 8.39 -0.98
CA LYS A 212 -10.02 8.99 -0.94
C LYS A 212 -11.06 8.08 -0.30
N ALA A 213 -10.85 6.76 -0.30
CA ALA A 213 -11.74 5.80 0.36
C ALA A 213 -11.50 5.70 1.88
N SER A 214 -10.42 6.29 2.38
CA SER A 214 -9.97 6.13 3.77
C SER A 214 -10.59 7.14 4.72
N LYS A 215 -10.73 6.77 5.99
CA LYS A 215 -11.08 7.72 7.06
C LYS A 215 -9.90 8.62 7.42
N SER A 216 -8.69 8.07 7.39
CA SER A 216 -7.45 8.80 7.65
C SER A 216 -6.38 8.49 6.61
N VAL A 217 -5.58 9.49 6.23
CA VAL A 217 -4.50 9.33 5.25
C VAL A 217 -3.18 9.87 5.79
N ILE A 218 -2.16 9.01 5.73
CA ILE A 218 -0.76 9.36 6.03
C ILE A 218 0.01 9.40 4.71
N VAL A 219 0.63 10.55 4.43
CA VAL A 219 1.53 10.72 3.29
C VAL A 219 2.95 10.81 3.81
N THR A 220 3.78 9.83 3.45
CA THR A 220 5.24 9.96 3.55
C THR A 220 5.77 10.58 2.25
N CYS A 221 6.76 11.47 2.33
CA CYS A 221 7.31 12.12 1.14
C CYS A 221 8.83 12.31 1.17
N ASP A 222 9.44 12.25 -0.03
CA ASP A 222 10.87 12.50 -0.21
C ASP A 222 11.23 13.98 -0.09
N GLU A 223 10.35 14.87 -0.57
CA GLU A 223 10.56 16.32 -0.57
C GLU A 223 9.33 17.02 0.05
N LEU A 224 9.56 17.71 1.17
CA LEU A 224 8.54 18.54 1.83
C LEU A 224 8.64 19.99 1.35
N LEU A 225 7.53 20.50 0.83
CA LEU A 225 7.44 21.86 0.27
C LEU A 225 6.67 22.81 1.19
N ASN A 226 7.00 24.09 1.10
CA ASN A 226 6.21 25.15 1.73
C ASN A 226 4.81 25.23 1.08
N PRO A 227 3.77 25.63 1.86
CA PRO A 227 2.44 25.86 1.31
C PRO A 227 2.46 26.73 0.06
N GLY A 228 1.68 26.35 -0.95
CA GLY A 228 1.50 27.14 -2.17
C GLY A 228 2.51 26.88 -3.27
N LEU A 229 3.67 26.27 -3.01
CA LEU A 229 4.62 25.92 -4.07
C LEU A 229 4.01 24.94 -5.08
N LEU A 230 3.22 23.97 -4.61
CA LEU A 230 2.49 23.04 -5.46
C LEU A 230 1.31 23.69 -6.23
N ASN A 231 0.91 24.92 -5.87
CA ASN A 231 -0.18 25.63 -6.53
C ASN A 231 0.27 26.36 -7.81
N HIS A 232 1.57 26.47 -8.07
CA HIS A 232 2.08 27.00 -9.33
C HIS A 232 1.71 26.13 -10.54
N ASP A 233 1.47 24.84 -10.30
CA ASP A 233 1.11 23.87 -11.32
C ASP A 233 0.10 22.84 -10.75
N PRO A 234 -1.14 23.27 -10.50
CA PRO A 234 -2.09 22.50 -9.70
C PRO A 234 -2.61 21.24 -10.41
N GLY A 235 -2.54 21.19 -11.75
CA GLY A 235 -2.94 20.02 -12.55
C GLY A 235 -2.09 18.78 -12.29
N ASN A 236 -0.91 18.97 -11.71
CA ASN A 236 0.01 17.90 -11.33
C ASN A 236 -0.12 17.46 -9.86
N ASN A 237 -1.14 17.91 -9.13
CA ASN A 237 -1.39 17.47 -7.75
C ASN A 237 -2.49 16.40 -7.73
N GLN A 238 -2.20 15.22 -7.19
CA GLN A 238 -3.12 14.07 -7.24
C GLN A 238 -4.00 13.97 -6.00
N LEU A 239 -3.53 14.44 -4.84
CA LEU A 239 -4.36 14.55 -3.63
C LEU A 239 -4.40 15.99 -3.12
N PRO A 240 -5.61 16.54 -2.92
CA PRO A 240 -5.79 17.83 -2.28
C PRO A 240 -5.57 17.70 -0.77
N SER A 241 -5.22 18.82 -0.13
CA SER A 241 -4.90 18.88 1.30
C SER A 241 -6.00 18.34 2.22
N PHE A 242 -7.28 18.46 1.86
CA PHE A 242 -8.39 17.98 2.69
C PHE A 242 -8.50 16.45 2.76
N CYS A 243 -7.84 15.71 1.87
CA CYS A 243 -7.81 14.24 1.93
C CYS A 243 -6.72 13.70 2.88
N VAL A 244 -5.78 14.54 3.34
CA VAL A 244 -4.57 14.11 4.05
C VAL A 244 -4.62 14.54 5.51
N ASP A 245 -4.26 13.66 6.44
CA ASP A 245 -4.30 13.94 7.89
C ASP A 245 -2.91 14.04 8.52
N ALA A 246 -1.90 13.43 7.89
CA ALA A 246 -0.51 13.52 8.29
C ALA A 246 0.42 13.59 7.08
N VAL A 247 1.39 14.49 7.16
CA VAL A 247 2.52 14.57 6.23
C VAL A 247 3.79 14.25 6.99
N VAL A 248 4.58 13.31 6.49
CA VAL A 248 5.84 12.89 7.08
C VAL A 248 6.94 13.05 6.04
N HIS A 249 7.89 13.94 6.32
CA HIS A 249 9.07 14.11 5.48
C HIS A 249 10.10 13.04 5.82
N ILE A 250 10.36 12.14 4.88
CA ILE A 250 11.25 11.01 5.06
C ILE A 250 11.90 10.65 3.72
N PRO A 251 13.03 11.30 3.39
CA PRO A 251 13.80 11.00 2.20
C PRO A 251 14.11 9.50 2.09
N PHE A 252 14.00 8.97 0.89
CA PHE A 252 14.10 7.54 0.57
C PHE A 252 13.07 6.68 1.32
N GLY A 253 11.90 7.23 1.66
CA GLY A 253 10.87 6.57 2.45
C GLY A 253 10.31 5.30 1.81
N ALA A 254 10.43 5.14 0.48
CA ALA A 254 10.06 3.92 -0.22
C ALA A 254 11.18 2.87 -0.37
N TYR A 255 12.43 3.17 0.00
CA TYR A 255 13.53 2.21 -0.07
C TYR A 255 13.21 0.93 0.74
N PRO A 256 13.41 -0.29 0.18
CA PRO A 256 14.21 -0.62 -1.01
C PRO A 256 13.44 -0.63 -2.34
N THR A 257 12.17 -0.22 -2.35
CA THR A 257 11.36 -0.09 -3.56
C THR A 257 11.65 1.23 -4.29
N ALA A 258 11.34 1.32 -5.58
CA ALA A 258 11.64 2.47 -6.42
C ALA A 258 10.69 3.66 -6.15
N CYS A 259 11.16 4.89 -6.29
CA CYS A 259 10.35 6.09 -6.35
C CYS A 259 10.62 6.81 -7.69
N TYR A 260 9.61 6.83 -8.57
CA TYR A 260 9.78 7.26 -9.97
C TYR A 260 10.42 8.65 -10.07
N GLY A 261 11.51 8.75 -10.86
CA GLY A 261 12.26 9.97 -11.08
C GLY A 261 13.21 10.38 -9.95
N LEU A 262 13.20 9.70 -8.79
CA LEU A 262 14.10 9.98 -7.67
C LEU A 262 15.12 8.87 -7.47
N TYR A 263 14.68 7.62 -7.39
CA TYR A 263 15.56 6.46 -7.22
C TYR A 263 14.87 5.16 -7.68
N ASP A 264 15.68 4.23 -8.15
CA ASP A 264 15.27 2.90 -8.55
C ASP A 264 15.29 1.92 -7.35
N TYR A 265 14.72 0.74 -7.52
CA TYR A 265 14.73 -0.29 -6.49
C TYR A 265 16.16 -0.84 -6.27
N ASP A 266 16.51 -1.17 -5.03
CA ASP A 266 17.82 -1.75 -4.71
C ASP A 266 17.80 -3.26 -4.99
N ALA A 267 18.15 -3.63 -6.22
CA ALA A 267 18.17 -5.02 -6.66
C ALA A 267 19.03 -5.93 -5.77
N GLN A 268 20.16 -5.44 -5.25
CA GLN A 268 21.05 -6.23 -4.39
C GLN A 268 20.39 -6.50 -3.04
N PHE A 269 19.76 -5.48 -2.45
CA PHE A 269 19.04 -5.66 -1.20
C PHE A 269 17.80 -6.54 -1.35
N LEU A 270 17.07 -6.43 -2.46
CA LEU A 270 15.92 -7.29 -2.76
C LEU A 270 16.34 -8.76 -3.00
N ASP A 271 17.49 -9.01 -3.64
CA ASP A 271 18.06 -10.35 -3.78
C ASP A 271 18.52 -10.91 -2.41
N LEU A 272 19.05 -10.07 -1.51
CA LEU A 272 19.33 -10.44 -0.13
C LEU A 272 18.04 -10.79 0.62
N TYR A 273 17.02 -9.93 0.55
CA TYR A 273 15.73 -10.18 1.19
C TYR A 273 15.09 -11.48 0.70
N ARG A 274 15.14 -11.78 -0.61
CA ARG A 274 14.68 -13.07 -1.15
C ARG A 274 15.32 -14.25 -0.40
N SER A 275 16.63 -14.20 -0.17
CA SER A 275 17.32 -15.26 0.56
C SER A 275 16.85 -15.36 2.01
N ILE A 276 16.66 -14.22 2.69
CA ILE A 276 16.21 -14.11 4.08
C ILE A 276 14.77 -14.63 4.24
N ALA A 277 13.84 -14.10 3.44
CA ALA A 277 12.41 -14.34 3.57
C ALA A 277 12.01 -15.79 3.27
N SER A 278 12.89 -16.59 2.66
CA SER A 278 12.69 -18.02 2.42
C SER A 278 12.65 -18.88 3.70
N SER A 279 13.04 -18.36 4.87
CA SER A 279 12.90 -19.05 6.18
C SER A 279 12.40 -18.09 7.25
N GLN A 280 11.53 -18.57 8.14
CA GLN A 280 10.98 -17.75 9.22
C GLN A 280 12.07 -17.36 10.23
N GLU A 281 13.01 -18.26 10.52
CA GLU A 281 14.11 -18.01 11.45
C GLU A 281 15.01 -16.88 10.93
N ARG A 282 15.39 -16.94 9.64
CA ARG A 282 16.18 -15.87 9.00
C ARG A 282 15.40 -14.56 8.92
N PHE A 283 14.11 -14.62 8.60
CA PHE A 283 13.25 -13.44 8.61
C PHE A 283 13.16 -12.80 10.00
N ASN A 284 13.01 -13.59 11.07
CA ASN A 284 12.98 -13.08 12.44
C ASN A 284 14.29 -12.38 12.83
N LEU A 285 15.44 -12.92 12.41
CA LEU A 285 16.73 -12.26 12.59
C LEU A 285 16.80 -10.94 11.81
N TYR A 286 16.29 -10.91 10.59
CA TYR A 286 16.17 -9.69 9.79
C TYR A 286 15.31 -8.62 10.49
N ILE A 287 14.13 -8.97 11.00
CA ILE A 287 13.29 -8.04 11.77
C ILE A 287 14.04 -7.50 12.98
N LYS A 288 14.69 -8.40 13.75
CA LYS A 288 15.45 -8.00 14.93
C LYS A 288 16.60 -7.04 14.59
N ASP A 289 17.28 -7.29 13.47
CA ASP A 289 18.53 -6.60 13.13
C ASP A 289 18.33 -5.34 12.30
N PHE A 290 17.54 -5.40 11.23
CA PHE A 290 17.33 -4.30 10.29
C PHE A 290 16.21 -3.37 10.72
N ILE A 291 15.14 -3.91 11.30
CA ILE A 291 14.00 -3.12 11.75
C ILE A 291 14.23 -2.76 13.22
N LEU A 292 13.90 -3.64 14.17
CA LEU A 292 13.90 -3.34 15.60
C LEU A 292 15.27 -2.88 16.14
N GLY A 293 16.37 -3.28 15.51
CA GLY A 293 17.74 -2.97 15.90
C GLY A 293 18.26 -1.62 15.42
N THR A 294 17.58 -0.96 14.48
CA THR A 294 17.91 0.41 14.04
C THR A 294 16.98 1.41 14.74
N LYS A 295 17.34 2.68 14.88
CA LYS A 295 16.49 3.69 15.55
C LYS A 295 15.32 4.15 14.69
N ASP A 296 15.59 4.38 13.41
CA ASP A 296 14.66 4.97 12.44
C ASP A 296 14.97 4.48 11.01
N HIS A 297 14.27 5.03 10.02
CA HIS A 297 14.43 4.63 8.62
C HIS A 297 15.79 5.06 8.04
N ALA A 298 16.39 6.14 8.54
CA ALA A 298 17.70 6.59 8.06
C ALA A 298 18.79 5.58 8.45
N GLU A 299 18.80 5.13 9.71
CA GLU A 299 19.74 4.10 10.15
C GLU A 299 19.48 2.75 9.47
N PHE A 300 18.22 2.41 9.16
CA PHE A 300 17.91 1.27 8.30
C PHE A 300 18.55 1.40 6.91
N ILE A 301 18.43 2.54 6.24
CA ILE A 301 19.04 2.78 4.92
C ILE A 301 20.56 2.68 4.99
N GLU A 302 21.19 3.28 6.00
CA GLU A 302 22.65 3.20 6.20
C GLU A 302 23.12 1.74 6.30
N LYS A 303 22.38 0.92 7.04
CA LYS A 303 22.68 -0.50 7.22
C LYS A 303 22.37 -1.35 5.99
N ALA A 304 21.23 -1.12 5.35
CA ALA A 304 20.71 -1.91 4.23
C ALA A 304 21.41 -1.57 2.91
N CYS A 305 21.50 -0.27 2.61
CA CYS A 305 22.03 0.24 1.35
C CYS A 305 23.53 0.54 1.45
N GLY A 306 23.97 1.12 2.57
CA GLY A 306 25.33 1.63 2.74
C GLY A 306 25.73 2.55 1.59
N ASN A 307 26.89 2.31 1.00
CA ASN A 307 27.43 3.14 -0.09
C ASN A 307 26.70 2.98 -1.44
N ARG A 308 25.63 2.16 -1.54
CA ARG A 308 24.87 1.97 -2.78
C ARG A 308 23.82 3.04 -3.03
N LEU A 309 23.56 3.94 -2.09
CA LEU A 309 22.48 4.93 -2.21
C LEU A 309 22.63 5.82 -3.46
N GLU A 310 23.85 6.26 -3.78
CA GLU A 310 24.14 7.01 -5.02
C GLU A 310 23.96 6.16 -6.29
N GLN A 311 24.17 4.84 -6.20
CA GLN A 311 24.00 3.94 -7.34
C GLN A 311 22.53 3.74 -7.70
N ILE A 312 21.61 3.91 -6.75
CA ILE A 312 20.18 3.73 -7.02
C ILE A 312 19.47 5.03 -7.41
N LYS A 313 20.09 6.20 -7.20
CA LYS A 313 19.49 7.48 -7.64
C LYS A 313 19.20 7.46 -9.13
N ALA A 314 18.00 7.91 -9.46
CA ALA A 314 17.56 8.02 -10.85
C ALA A 314 18.46 9.03 -11.58
N ASP A 315 18.80 8.70 -12.81
CA ASP A 315 19.39 9.65 -13.73
C ASP A 315 18.28 10.63 -14.22
N PRO A 316 18.53 11.95 -14.21
CA PRO A 316 17.51 12.94 -14.57
C PRO A 316 16.99 12.83 -16.02
N GLU A 317 17.77 12.26 -16.94
CA GLU A 317 17.37 12.12 -18.34
C GLU A 317 16.52 10.88 -18.56
N THR A 318 16.92 9.75 -17.97
CA THR A 318 16.25 8.45 -18.17
C THR A 318 15.13 8.16 -17.17
N GLY A 319 15.15 8.80 -15.99
CA GLY A 319 14.16 8.61 -14.92
C GLY A 319 14.32 7.30 -14.12
N TYR A 320 15.36 6.51 -14.40
CA TYR A 320 15.78 5.31 -13.67
C TYR A 320 17.30 5.35 -13.46
N SER A 321 17.86 4.46 -12.64
CA SER A 321 19.32 4.40 -12.48
C SER A 321 19.98 3.59 -13.61
N ASP A 322 20.88 4.21 -14.36
CA ASP A 322 21.76 3.56 -15.33
C ASP A 322 22.97 2.87 -14.67
N ARG A 323 23.18 3.11 -13.37
CA ARG A 323 24.30 2.60 -12.57
C ARG A 323 24.03 1.21 -11.96
N ILE A 324 22.78 0.75 -11.93
CA ILE A 324 22.41 -0.56 -11.38
C ILE A 324 22.65 -1.68 -12.40
N LYS A 325 23.39 -2.71 -12.00
CA LYS A 325 23.47 -3.98 -12.73
C LYS A 325 22.17 -4.77 -12.51
N ARG A 326 21.42 -5.01 -13.59
CA ARG A 326 20.12 -5.72 -13.56
C ARG A 326 20.20 -7.21 -13.94
N ASN A 327 21.41 -7.70 -14.20
CA ASN A 327 21.73 -9.04 -14.69
C ASN A 327 21.57 -10.11 -13.61
#